data_AF-A0A2R6II32-F1
#
_entry.id   AF-A0A2R6II32-F1
#
_cell.length_a   1.000
_cell.length_b   1.000
_cell.length_c   1.000
_cell.angle_alpha   90.00
_cell.angle_beta   90.00
_cell.angle_gamma   90.00
#
_symmetry.space_group_name_H-M   'P 1'
#
loop_
_entity.id
_entity.type
_entity.pdbx_description
1 polymer ?
#
loop_
_entity_poly.entity_id
_entity_poly.type
_entity_poly.pdbx_seq_one_letter_code
_entity_poly.pdbx_strand_id
1 'polypeptide(L)'
;MSDTLDRDLYERTKALLEPGDIELLGMVVHTTLDGQEDLEMHELTVELDGAIADHAGVGESFIYAGNDDPEFSSNQFQGRTLDDEAFVWECQQLLREGTFDLVFYYEAGVDQEALAADVRALDGVDDVTLVP
;
A
#
# COMPACT_ATOMS: atom_id res chain seq x y z
N MET A 1 25.71 13.82 -28.93
CA MET A 1 25.14 12.56 -28.42
C MET A 1 24.87 12.63 -26.92
N SER A 2 25.64 13.36 -26.09
CA SER A 2 25.27 13.54 -24.67
C SER A 2 24.04 14.43 -24.50
N ASP A 3 23.92 15.54 -25.24
CA ASP A 3 22.73 16.44 -25.16
C ASP A 3 21.38 15.73 -25.37
N THR A 4 21.33 14.72 -26.25
CA THR A 4 20.10 13.96 -26.50
C THR A 4 19.80 12.99 -25.36
N LEU A 5 20.83 12.39 -24.75
CA LEU A 5 20.72 11.48 -23.61
C LEU A 5 20.34 12.25 -22.32
N ASP A 6 20.96 13.43 -22.12
CA ASP A 6 20.68 14.31 -20.98
C ASP A 6 19.26 14.87 -21.04
N ARG A 7 18.76 15.20 -22.24
CA ARG A 7 17.37 15.63 -22.43
C ARG A 7 16.38 14.50 -22.16
N ASP A 8 16.68 13.28 -22.56
CA ASP A 8 15.81 12.11 -22.31
C ASP A 8 15.74 11.79 -20.82
N LEU A 9 16.87 11.82 -20.10
CA LEU A 9 16.90 11.67 -18.64
C LEU A 9 16.13 12.77 -17.92
N TYR A 10 16.24 14.02 -18.39
CA TYR A 10 15.54 15.16 -17.81
C TYR A 10 14.01 15.06 -18.01
N GLU A 11 13.54 14.72 -19.20
CA GLU A 11 12.11 14.53 -19.46
C GLU A 11 11.55 13.30 -18.73
N ARG A 12 12.30 12.19 -18.63
CA ARG A 12 11.91 11.05 -17.78
C ARG A 12 11.81 11.43 -16.30
N THR A 13 12.75 12.25 -15.81
CA THR A 13 12.72 12.72 -14.42
C THR A 13 11.55 13.67 -14.16
N LYS A 14 11.16 14.50 -15.14
CA LYS A 14 9.95 15.32 -15.05
C LYS A 14 8.68 14.48 -15.03
N ALA A 15 8.61 13.42 -15.84
CA ALA A 15 7.45 12.53 -15.86
C ALA A 15 7.21 11.89 -14.48
N LEU A 16 8.27 11.65 -13.69
CA LEU A 16 8.14 11.19 -12.29
C LEU A 16 7.49 12.21 -11.34
N LEU A 17 7.35 13.47 -11.76
CA LEU A 17 6.71 14.54 -10.98
C LEU A 17 5.27 14.79 -11.43
N GLU A 18 4.83 14.19 -12.53
CA GLU A 18 3.45 14.30 -12.99
C GLU A 18 2.56 13.44 -12.08
N PRO A 19 1.41 13.96 -11.61
CA PRO A 19 0.43 13.15 -10.89
C PRO A 19 0.03 11.94 -11.73
N GLY A 20 -0.10 10.78 -11.09
CA GLY A 20 -0.58 9.57 -11.75
C GLY A 20 -2.01 9.70 -12.29
N ASP A 21 -2.42 8.72 -13.09
CA ASP A 21 -3.75 8.69 -13.72
C ASP A 21 -4.89 8.40 -12.72
N ILE A 22 -4.56 7.97 -11.49
CA ILE A 22 -5.50 7.62 -10.43
C ILE A 22 -5.32 8.55 -9.23
N GLU A 23 -6.44 8.98 -8.65
CA GLU A 23 -6.46 9.68 -7.38
C GLU A 23 -6.37 8.64 -6.26
N LEU A 24 -5.41 8.80 -5.37
CA LEU A 24 -5.14 7.86 -4.28
C LEU A 24 -5.45 8.51 -2.95
N LEU A 25 -6.04 7.73 -2.06
CA LEU A 25 -6.15 8.04 -0.65
C LEU A 25 -5.18 7.14 0.12
N GLY A 26 -4.83 7.55 1.35
CA GLY A 26 -3.86 6.85 2.16
C GLY A 26 -4.33 6.57 3.59
N MET A 27 -3.68 5.60 4.20
CA MET A 27 -3.90 5.19 5.59
C MET A 27 -2.57 4.74 6.19
N VAL A 28 -2.26 5.19 7.40
CA VAL A 28 -1.18 4.63 8.20
C VAL A 28 -1.79 3.81 9.33
N VAL A 29 -1.48 2.52 9.36
CA VAL A 29 -1.87 1.60 10.43
C VAL A 29 -0.70 1.49 11.40
N HIS A 30 -0.88 2.05 12.59
CA HIS A 30 0.07 1.93 13.68
C HIS A 30 -0.18 0.62 14.41
N THR A 31 0.84 -0.22 14.53
CA THR A 31 0.68 -1.55 15.15
C THR A 31 1.41 -1.62 16.49
N THR A 32 1.02 -2.60 17.30
CA THR A 32 1.79 -3.00 18.48
C THR A 32 2.83 -4.09 18.18
N LEU A 33 2.96 -4.50 16.91
CA LEU A 33 3.76 -5.63 16.48
C LEU A 33 5.23 -5.25 16.35
N ASP A 34 6.12 -5.99 17.01
CA ASP A 34 7.55 -5.77 16.99
C ASP A 34 8.26 -6.46 15.81
N GLY A 35 9.53 -6.12 15.59
CA GLY A 35 10.32 -6.63 14.46
C GLY A 35 10.64 -8.13 14.47
N GLN A 36 10.17 -8.90 15.46
CA GLN A 36 10.22 -10.38 15.47
C GLN A 36 8.87 -11.00 15.11
N GLU A 37 7.80 -10.21 15.04
CA GLU A 37 6.43 -10.62 14.76
C GLU A 37 6.11 -10.48 13.25
N ASP A 38 7.07 -10.86 12.39
CA ASP A 38 6.93 -10.79 10.93
C ASP A 38 5.75 -11.62 10.42
N LEU A 39 5.44 -12.74 11.09
CA LEU A 39 4.31 -13.61 10.72
C LEU A 39 2.98 -12.93 11.02
N GLU A 40 2.82 -12.42 12.24
CA GLU A 40 1.63 -11.71 12.68
C GLU A 40 1.41 -10.43 11.86
N MET A 41 2.50 -9.74 11.51
CA MET A 41 2.45 -8.58 10.62
C MET A 41 1.99 -8.97 9.20
N HIS A 42 2.43 -10.11 8.67
CA HIS A 42 1.95 -10.61 7.39
C HIS A 42 0.46 -11.03 7.47
N GLU A 43 0.04 -11.69 8.54
CA GLU A 43 -1.37 -12.05 8.77
C GLU A 43 -2.26 -10.80 8.83
N LEU A 44 -1.84 -9.76 9.57
CA LEU A 44 -2.53 -8.46 9.58
C LEU A 44 -2.58 -7.84 8.18
N THR A 45 -1.51 -7.95 7.38
CA THR A 45 -1.51 -7.47 5.99
C THR A 45 -2.55 -8.20 5.13
N VAL A 46 -2.77 -9.50 5.35
CA VAL A 46 -3.83 -10.28 4.68
C VAL A 46 -5.23 -9.84 5.14
N GLU A 47 -5.42 -9.55 6.42
CA GLU A 47 -6.70 -9.03 6.91
C GLU A 47 -7.01 -7.64 6.35
N LEU A 48 -5.99 -6.79 6.24
CA LEU A 48 -6.07 -5.47 5.61
C LEU A 48 -6.40 -5.55 4.12
N ASP A 49 -5.84 -6.55 3.40
CA ASP A 49 -6.18 -6.81 2.00
C ASP A 49 -7.68 -7.02 1.83
N GLY A 50 -8.25 -7.93 2.62
CA GLY A 50 -9.68 -8.23 2.60
C GLY A 50 -10.53 -7.01 2.96
N ALA A 51 -10.17 -6.28 4.01
CA ALA A 51 -10.89 -5.07 4.41
C ALA A 51 -10.90 -4.01 3.30
N ILE A 52 -9.74 -3.71 2.70
CA ILE A 52 -9.67 -2.72 1.63
C ILE A 52 -10.43 -3.18 0.39
N ALA A 53 -10.32 -4.46 0.01
CA ALA A 53 -11.01 -5.01 -1.15
C ALA A 53 -12.54 -4.99 -1.00
N ASP A 54 -13.05 -5.31 0.20
CA ASP A 54 -14.47 -5.24 0.54
C ASP A 54 -15.00 -3.80 0.43
N HIS A 55 -14.26 -2.84 0.99
CA HIS A 55 -14.62 -1.42 0.95
C HIS A 55 -14.49 -0.79 -0.45
N ALA A 56 -13.56 -1.28 -1.28
CA ALA A 56 -13.43 -0.90 -2.68
C ALA A 56 -14.48 -1.58 -3.59
N GLY A 57 -15.16 -2.62 -3.10
CA GLY A 57 -16.17 -3.36 -3.87
C GLY A 57 -15.60 -4.17 -5.03
N VAL A 58 -14.32 -4.56 -4.95
CA VAL A 58 -13.60 -5.26 -6.04
C VAL A 58 -13.63 -6.79 -5.93
N GLY A 59 -14.19 -7.34 -4.85
CA GLY A 59 -14.31 -8.78 -4.63
C GLY A 59 -13.03 -9.40 -4.07
N GLU A 60 -12.66 -10.59 -4.54
CA GLU A 60 -11.47 -11.30 -4.05
C GLU A 60 -10.17 -10.66 -4.61
N SER A 61 -9.20 -10.47 -3.72
CA SER A 61 -7.85 -9.97 -4.04
C SER A 61 -6.77 -10.94 -3.57
N PHE A 62 -5.55 -10.73 -4.07
CA PHE A 62 -4.35 -11.40 -3.58
C PHE A 62 -3.22 -10.39 -3.38
N ILE A 63 -2.29 -10.73 -2.48
CA ILE A 63 -1.10 -9.93 -2.21
C ILE A 63 0.02 -10.31 -3.18
N TYR A 64 0.44 -9.34 -3.99
CA TYR A 64 1.61 -9.40 -4.85
C TYR A 64 2.83 -8.78 -4.14
N ALA A 65 3.92 -9.55 -4.06
CA ALA A 65 5.14 -9.16 -3.34
C ALA A 65 6.21 -8.47 -4.22
N GLY A 66 6.01 -8.37 -5.53
CA GLY A 66 6.89 -7.59 -6.42
C GLY A 66 8.35 -8.04 -6.53
N ASN A 67 8.72 -9.23 -6.05
CA ASN A 67 10.12 -9.69 -6.03
C ASN A 67 10.75 -9.85 -7.43
N ASP A 68 9.94 -9.91 -8.47
CA ASP A 68 10.32 -9.98 -9.88
C ASP A 68 10.30 -8.62 -10.59
N ASP A 69 9.95 -7.55 -9.91
CA ASP A 69 9.82 -6.19 -10.45
C ASP A 69 10.83 -5.23 -9.81
N PRO A 70 11.78 -4.64 -10.58
CA PRO A 70 12.77 -3.70 -10.04
C PRO A 70 12.17 -2.37 -9.57
N GLU A 71 10.89 -2.08 -9.87
CA GLU A 71 10.20 -0.90 -9.34
C GLU A 71 9.73 -1.11 -7.90
N PHE A 72 9.72 -2.36 -7.39
CA PHE A 72 9.34 -2.67 -6.02
C PHE A 72 10.52 -2.61 -5.04
N SER A 73 10.25 -2.02 -3.87
CA SER A 73 11.10 -2.16 -2.69
C SER A 73 10.82 -3.47 -1.96
N SER A 74 11.80 -4.01 -1.23
CA SER A 74 11.68 -5.31 -0.53
C SER A 74 10.63 -5.35 0.58
N ASN A 75 10.13 -4.19 1.00
CA ASN A 75 9.12 -4.02 2.04
C ASN A 75 7.79 -3.49 1.48
N GLN A 76 7.62 -3.57 0.16
CA GLN A 76 6.46 -3.07 -0.56
C GLN A 76 5.62 -4.23 -1.09
N PHE A 77 4.30 -4.09 -1.01
CA PHE A 77 3.34 -5.09 -1.46
C PHE A 77 2.16 -4.41 -2.13
N GLN A 78 1.46 -5.12 -3.01
CA GLN A 78 0.22 -4.64 -3.62
C GLN A 78 -0.91 -5.65 -3.45
N GLY A 79 -2.11 -5.16 -3.17
CA GLY A 79 -3.34 -5.91 -3.38
C GLY A 79 -3.75 -5.81 -4.84
N ARG A 80 -4.04 -6.95 -5.46
CA ARG A 80 -4.53 -7.03 -6.83
C ARG A 80 -5.79 -7.89 -6.92
N THR A 81 -6.72 -7.52 -7.78
CA THR A 81 -7.93 -8.31 -8.03
C THR A 81 -7.56 -9.69 -8.57
N LEU A 82 -8.33 -10.72 -8.21
CA LEU A 82 -8.06 -12.08 -8.67
C LEU A 82 -8.38 -12.28 -10.17
N ASP A 83 -9.35 -11.52 -10.69
CA ASP A 83 -9.89 -11.73 -12.05
C ASP A 83 -8.99 -11.16 -13.15
N ASP A 84 -8.44 -9.95 -12.96
CA ASP A 84 -7.69 -9.22 -13.97
C ASP A 84 -6.39 -8.59 -13.44
N GLU A 85 -6.00 -8.91 -12.20
CA GLU A 85 -4.79 -8.39 -11.54
C GLU A 85 -4.75 -6.85 -11.46
N ALA A 86 -5.92 -6.20 -11.48
CA ALA A 86 -6.04 -4.75 -11.35
C ALA A 86 -5.61 -4.28 -9.95
N PHE A 87 -5.04 -3.08 -9.89
CA PHE A 87 -4.59 -2.44 -8.66
C PHE A 87 -5.77 -2.24 -7.70
N VAL A 88 -5.57 -2.62 -6.42
CA VAL A 88 -6.52 -2.34 -5.34
C VAL A 88 -5.86 -1.41 -4.32
N TRP A 89 -4.67 -1.78 -3.86
CA TRP A 89 -3.89 -1.00 -2.92
C TRP A 89 -2.39 -1.30 -3.05
N GLU A 90 -1.57 -0.43 -2.49
CA GLU A 90 -0.15 -0.65 -2.25
C GLU A 90 0.18 -0.34 -0.79
N CYS A 91 1.08 -1.13 -0.20
CA CYS A 91 1.58 -0.85 1.14
C CYS A 91 3.10 -0.86 1.22
N GLN A 92 3.60 -0.15 2.23
CA GLN A 92 4.97 -0.26 2.71
C GLN A 92 4.95 -0.60 4.19
N GLN A 93 5.72 -1.62 4.55
CA GLN A 93 5.87 -2.08 5.93
C GLN A 93 7.14 -1.44 6.51
N LEU A 94 6.99 -0.66 7.58
CA LEU A 94 8.07 0.16 8.12
C LEU A 94 8.30 -0.16 9.59
N LEU A 95 9.45 -0.79 9.91
CA LEU A 95 9.86 -0.99 11.31
C LEU A 95 10.46 0.31 11.86
N ARG A 96 9.77 0.96 12.79
CA ARG A 96 10.17 2.23 13.41
C ARG A 96 9.98 2.17 14.91
N GLU A 97 10.95 2.68 15.66
CA GLU A 97 10.90 2.72 17.13
C GLU A 97 10.66 1.35 17.81
N GLY A 98 10.84 0.25 17.08
CA GLY A 98 10.66 -1.11 17.57
C GLY A 98 9.40 -1.81 17.08
N THR A 99 8.43 -1.08 16.51
CA THR A 99 7.17 -1.65 16.00
C THR A 99 6.92 -1.33 14.53
N PHE A 100 6.02 -2.07 13.89
CA PHE A 100 5.65 -1.83 12.50
C PHE A 100 4.60 -0.73 12.36
N ASP A 101 4.86 0.21 11.45
CA ASP A 101 3.85 1.05 10.82
C ASP A 101 3.60 0.52 9.40
N LEU A 102 2.34 0.29 9.05
CA LEU A 102 1.94 -0.16 7.71
C LEU A 102 1.29 1.01 6.97
N VAL A 103 1.94 1.49 5.91
CA VAL A 103 1.46 2.64 5.13
C VAL A 103 0.78 2.12 3.88
N PHE A 104 -0.52 2.35 3.76
CA PHE A 104 -1.34 1.92 2.62
C PHE A 104 -1.76 3.11 1.75
N TYR A 105 -1.86 2.87 0.45
CA TYR A 105 -2.48 3.73 -0.54
C TYR A 105 -3.47 2.91 -1.36
N TYR A 106 -4.63 3.47 -1.69
CA TYR A 106 -5.68 2.80 -2.46
C TYR A 106 -6.46 3.83 -3.28
N GLU A 107 -7.20 3.38 -4.29
CA GLU A 107 -7.97 4.27 -5.16
C GLU A 107 -9.01 5.08 -4.36
N ALA A 108 -9.14 6.36 -4.71
CA ALA A 108 -10.14 7.23 -4.12
C ALA A 108 -11.57 6.74 -4.40
N GLY A 109 -12.49 7.05 -3.47
CA GLY A 109 -13.89 6.63 -3.55
C GLY A 109 -14.30 5.62 -2.48
N VAL A 110 -13.33 5.04 -1.77
CA VAL A 110 -13.54 4.28 -0.53
C VAL A 110 -14.01 5.21 0.60
N ASP A 111 -14.97 4.74 1.41
CA ASP A 111 -15.32 5.40 2.69
C ASP A 111 -14.22 5.16 3.72
N GLN A 112 -13.23 6.06 3.77
CA GLN A 112 -12.06 5.93 4.64
C GLN A 112 -12.41 5.85 6.13
N GLU A 113 -13.49 6.51 6.57
CA GLU A 113 -13.88 6.50 7.98
C GLU A 113 -14.45 5.13 8.36
N ALA A 114 -15.27 4.55 7.48
CA ALA A 114 -15.78 3.20 7.68
C ALA A 114 -14.65 2.15 7.63
N LEU A 115 -13.75 2.25 6.65
CA LEU A 115 -12.57 1.38 6.57
C LEU A 115 -11.70 1.50 7.82
N ALA A 116 -11.39 2.72 8.26
CA ALA A 116 -10.57 2.92 9.46
C ALA A 116 -11.24 2.42 10.74
N ALA A 117 -12.57 2.41 10.82
CA ALA A 117 -13.29 1.81 11.94
C ALA A 117 -13.11 0.28 11.97
N ASP A 118 -13.22 -0.36 10.82
CA ASP A 118 -13.01 -1.81 10.70
C ASP A 118 -11.55 -2.19 10.97
N VAL A 119 -10.59 -1.42 10.44
CA VAL A 119 -9.16 -1.64 10.67
C VAL A 119 -8.78 -1.49 12.15
N ARG A 120 -9.31 -0.49 12.86
CA ARG A 120 -9.06 -0.34 14.30
C ARG A 120 -9.61 -1.50 15.15
N ALA A 121 -10.51 -2.30 14.59
CA ALA A 121 -11.06 -3.47 15.28
C ALA A 121 -10.23 -4.75 15.06
N LEU A 122 -9.21 -4.72 14.19
CA LEU A 122 -8.32 -5.85 13.94
C LEU A 122 -7.31 -6.02 15.08
N ASP A 123 -6.92 -7.27 15.31
CA ASP A 123 -5.91 -7.59 16.32
C ASP A 123 -4.52 -7.04 15.90
N GLY A 124 -3.77 -6.50 16.85
CA GLY A 124 -2.43 -5.94 16.62
C GLY A 124 -2.42 -4.48 16.13
N VAL A 125 -3.57 -3.87 15.89
CA VAL A 125 -3.69 -2.44 15.55
C VAL A 125 -3.80 -1.59 16.81
N ASP A 126 -2.95 -0.56 16.92
CA ASP A 126 -2.99 0.45 17.99
C ASP A 126 -3.83 1.66 17.58
N ASP A 127 -3.58 2.21 16.38
CA ASP A 127 -4.35 3.33 15.82
C ASP A 127 -4.25 3.38 14.28
N VAL A 128 -5.10 4.20 13.68
CA VAL A 128 -5.15 4.45 12.24
C VAL A 128 -5.17 5.96 11.98
N THR A 129 -4.21 6.43 11.18
CA THR A 129 -4.16 7.79 10.66
C THR A 129 -4.62 7.82 9.20
N LEU A 130 -5.68 8.57 8.90
CA LEU A 130 -6.15 8.77 7.53
C LEU A 130 -5.37 9.88 6.82
N VAL A 131 -5.06 9.67 5.56
CA VAL A 131 -4.37 10.61 4.66
C VAL A 131 -5.26 10.85 3.44
N PRO A 132 -5.76 12.07 3.22
CA PRO A 132 -6.57 12.41 2.06
C PRO A 132 -5.72 12.72 0.82
#